data_AF-G2SYQ7-F1
#
_entry.id   AF-G2SYQ7-F1
#
_cell.length_a   1.000
_cell.length_b   1.000
_cell.length_c   1.000
_cell.angle_alpha   90.00
_cell.angle_beta   90.00
_cell.angle_gamma   90.00
#
_symmetry.space_group_name_H-M   'P 1'
#
loop_
_entity.id
_entity.type
_entity.pdbx_description
1 polymer ?
#
loop_
_entity_poly.entity_id
_entity_poly.type
_entity_poly.pdbx_seq_one_letter_code
_entity_poly.pdbx_strand_id
1 'polypeptide(L)' 'MKLAMDNGIRSIAFPSISTGVFSFPVELAAKIAVHTVNRFLQDNPDCFDLVEWVLFDTQTESVYESEVDKIY' A
#
# COMPACT_ATOMS: atom_id res chain seq x y z
N MET A 1 -1.54 4.33 -8.49
CA MET A 1 -1.51 3.09 -9.29
C MET A 1 -1.88 3.34 -10.75
N LYS A 2 -3.06 3.91 -11.08
CA LYS A 2 -3.44 4.23 -12.46
C LYS A 2 -2.35 4.93 -13.29
N LEU A 3 -1.76 6.02 -12.78
CA LEU A 3 -0.68 6.71 -13.49
C LEU A 3 0.53 5.80 -13.78
N ALA A 4 0.91 4.95 -12.83
CA ALA A 4 2.02 4.01 -13.02
C ALA A 4 1.67 2.96 -14.10
N MET A 5 0.46 2.41 -14.06
CA MET A 5 -0.07 1.48 -15.06
C MET A 5 -0.11 2.12 -16.46
N ASP A 6 -0.64 3.35 -16.58
CA ASP A 6 -0.73 4.09 -17.84
C ASP A 6 0.65 4.40 -18.45
N ASN A 7 1.72 4.38 -17.64
CA ASN A 7 3.10 4.57 -18.06
C ASN A 7 3.91 3.27 -18.15
N GLY A 8 3.26 2.10 -18.02
CA GLY A 8 3.94 0.80 -18.09
C GLY A 8 4.90 0.51 -16.94
N ILE A 9 4.80 1.23 -15.82
CA ILE A 9 5.60 0.99 -14.62
C ILE A 9 5.02 -0.24 -13.91
N ARG A 10 5.84 -1.29 -13.74
CA ARG A 10 5.41 -2.57 -13.14
C ARG A 10 5.80 -2.75 -11.68
N SER A 11 6.61 -1.86 -11.12
CA SER A 11 7.04 -1.91 -9.71
C SER A 11 6.79 -0.56 -9.03
N ILE A 12 6.14 -0.57 -7.87
CA ILE A 12 5.82 0.65 -7.12
C ILE A 12 6.03 0.45 -5.62
N ALA A 13 6.56 1.48 -4.96
CA ALA A 13 6.74 1.51 -3.51
C ALA A 13 5.89 2.65 -2.92
N PHE A 14 5.16 2.37 -1.85
CA PHE A 14 4.35 3.35 -1.13
C PHE A 14 4.89 3.57 0.28
N PRO A 15 5.09 4.83 0.71
CA PRO A 15 5.30 5.13 2.13
C PRO A 15 3.97 5.08 2.90
N SER A 16 4.04 5.27 4.21
CA SER A 16 2.84 5.51 5.03
C SER A 16 2.30 6.93 4.78
N ILE A 17 1.43 7.06 3.77
CA ILE A 17 0.90 8.37 3.35
C ILE A 17 -0.02 8.94 4.44
N SER A 18 0.15 10.23 4.72
CA SER A 18 -0.64 11.03 5.69
C SER A 18 -0.43 10.72 7.18
N THR A 19 0.43 9.77 7.56
CA THR A 19 0.62 9.37 8.98
C THR A 19 1.71 10.16 9.72
N GLY A 20 2.54 10.91 8.98
CA GLY A 20 3.55 11.81 9.55
C GLY A 20 2.98 13.18 9.95
N VAL A 21 3.39 14.24 9.24
CA VAL A 21 2.99 15.64 9.54
C VAL A 21 1.48 15.84 9.58
N PHE A 22 0.72 15.06 8.80
CA PHE A 22 -0.75 15.15 8.75
C PHE A 22 -1.45 14.35 9.86
N SER A 23 -0.70 13.58 10.66
CA SER A 23 -1.16 12.87 11.86
C SER A 23 -2.41 12.00 11.66
N PHE A 24 -2.61 11.48 10.45
CA PHE A 24 -3.69 10.54 10.20
C PHE A 24 -3.40 9.21 10.92
N PRO A 25 -4.38 8.59 11.60
CA PRO A 25 -4.15 7.36 12.36
C PRO A 25 -3.61 6.23 11.49
N VAL A 26 -2.49 5.63 11.92
CA VAL A 26 -1.76 4.63 11.12
C VAL A 26 -2.59 3.37 10.86
N GLU A 27 -3.42 2.96 11.83
CA GLU A 27 -4.29 1.79 11.71
C GLU A 27 -5.35 2.00 10.64
N LEU A 28 -5.91 3.21 10.56
CA LEU A 28 -6.85 3.57 9.50
C LEU A 28 -6.14 3.71 8.16
N ALA A 29 -4.93 4.29 8.14
CA ALA A 29 -4.13 4.47 6.94
C ALA A 29 -3.79 3.12 6.30
N ALA A 30 -3.25 2.20 7.09
CA ALA A 30 -2.85 0.86 6.68
C ALA A 30 -4.03 0.09 6.09
N LYS A 31 -5.16 0.06 6.82
CA LYS A 31 -6.39 -0.57 6.35
C LYS A 31 -6.84 -0.02 5.00
N ILE A 32 -6.92 1.30 4.86
CA ILE A 32 -7.35 1.94 3.61
C ILE A 32 -6.36 1.62 2.49
N ALA A 33 -5.06 1.79 2.73
CA ALA A 33 -4.01 1.63 1.72
C ALA A 33 -3.96 0.19 1.21
N VAL A 34 -3.87 -0.79 2.11
CA VAL A 34 -3.75 -2.21 1.77
C VAL A 34 -4.98 -2.72 1.02
N HIS A 35 -6.19 -2.38 1.49
CA HIS A 35 -7.42 -2.81 0.82
C HIS A 35 -7.63 -2.13 -0.53
N THR A 36 -7.22 -0.85 -0.66
CA THR A 36 -7.32 -0.12 -1.93
C THR A 36 -6.36 -0.68 -2.97
N VAL A 37 -5.11 -0.95 -2.56
CA VAL A 37 -4.11 -1.58 -3.43
C VAL A 37 -4.56 -2.97 -3.84
N ASN A 38 -5.00 -3.81 -2.90
CA ASN A 38 -5.49 -5.15 -3.22
C ASN A 38 -6.65 -5.10 -4.23
N ARG A 39 -7.68 -4.25 -3.98
CA ARG A 39 -8.79 -4.09 -4.93
C ARG A 39 -8.30 -3.68 -6.31
N PHE A 40 -7.39 -2.73 -6.39
CA PHE A 40 -6.84 -2.27 -7.68
C PHE A 40 -6.14 -3.42 -8.42
N LEU A 41 -5.37 -4.25 -7.71
CA LEU A 41 -4.68 -5.41 -8.31
C LEU A 41 -5.66 -6.49 -8.78
N GLN A 42 -6.74 -6.74 -8.04
CA GLN A 42 -7.79 -7.67 -8.45
C GLN A 42 -8.54 -7.18 -9.70
N ASP A 43 -8.83 -5.87 -9.78
CA ASP A 43 -9.50 -5.27 -10.92
C ASP A 43 -8.60 -5.17 -12.17
N ASN A 44 -7.28 -5.25 -12.00
CA ASN A 44 -6.28 -5.10 -13.06
C ASN A 44 -5.22 -6.21 -12.94
N PRO A 45 -5.54 -7.47 -13.25
CA PRO A 45 -4.57 -8.56 -13.18
C PRO A 45 -3.35 -8.29 -14.08
N ASP A 46 -2.19 -8.79 -13.67
CA ASP A 46 -0.89 -8.70 -14.37
C ASP A 46 -0.34 -7.27 -14.63
N CYS A 47 -0.94 -6.24 -14.01
CA CYS A 47 -0.49 -4.85 -14.21
C CYS A 47 0.77 -4.47 -13.42
N PHE A 48 1.05 -5.11 -12.28
CA PHE A 48 2.25 -4.90 -11.46
C PHE A 48 2.91 -6.24 -11.11
N ASP A 49 4.24 -6.25 -11.10
CA ASP A 49 5.08 -7.38 -10.61
C ASP A 49 5.39 -7.25 -9.12
N LEU A 50 5.47 -6.00 -8.61
CA LEU A 50 5.82 -5.72 -7.22
C LEU A 50 5.10 -4.46 -6.72
N VAL A 51 4.44 -4.58 -5.57
CA VAL A 51 3.97 -3.45 -4.76
C VAL A 51 4.56 -3.59 -3.37
N GLU A 52 5.38 -2.62 -2.96
CA GLU A 52 6.09 -2.66 -1.68
C GLU A 52 5.64 -1.52 -0.75
N TRP A 53 5.60 -1.80 0.56
CA TRP A 53 5.37 -0.81 1.60
C TRP A 53 6.70 -0.41 2.22
N VAL A 54 7.11 0.84 2.03
CA VAL A 54 8.38 1.39 2.56
C VAL A 54 8.07 2.17 3.83
N LEU A 55 8.17 1.51 4.98
CA LEU A 55 7.70 2.00 6.27
C LEU A 55 8.91 2.37 7.14
N PHE A 56 8.82 3.51 7.82
CA PHE A 56 9.98 4.13 8.46
C PHE A 56 10.37 3.47 9.79
N ASP A 57 9.39 2.95 10.51
CA ASP A 57 9.56 2.37 11.84
C ASP A 57 8.79 1.05 11.99
N THR A 58 9.23 0.25 12.96
CA THR A 58 8.69 -1.09 13.24
C THR A 58 7.22 -1.07 13.68
N GLN A 59 6.76 0.02 14.30
CA GLN A 59 5.37 0.12 14.72
C GLN A 59 4.46 0.23 13.49
N THR A 60 4.81 1.13 12.56
CA THR A 60 4.09 1.31 11.30
C THR A 60 4.16 0.04 10.45
N GLU A 61 5.33 -0.60 10.37
CA GLU A 61 5.53 -1.88 9.71
C GLU A 61 4.56 -2.95 10.22
N SER A 62 4.54 -3.19 11.53
CA SER A 62 3.68 -4.21 12.15
C SER A 62 2.19 -3.97 11.88
N VAL A 63 1.75 -2.70 11.85
CA VAL A 63 0.37 -2.35 11.53
C VAL A 63 0.03 -2.72 10.08
N TYR A 64 0.90 -2.40 9.12
CA TYR A 64 0.69 -2.76 7.71
C TYR A 64 0.79 -4.27 7.48
N GLU A 65 1.75 -4.95 8.09
CA GLU A 65 1.91 -6.41 8.03
C GLU A 65 0.62 -7.10 8.47
N SER A 66 0.05 -6.68 9.62
CA SER A 66 -1.21 -7.23 10.12
C SER A 66 -2.41 -7.03 9.17
N GLU A 67 -2.40 -6.00 8.34
CA GLU A 67 -3.46 -5.76 7.35
C GLU A 67 -3.22 -6.57 6.06
N VAL A 68 -1.96 -6.82 5.69
CA VAL A 68 -1.58 -7.67 4.55
C VAL A 68 -1.92 -9.14 4.85
N ASP A 69 -1.60 -9.64 6.04
CA ASP A 69 -1.89 -11.00 6.50
C ASP A 69 -3.39 -11.36 6.52
N LYS A 70 -4.27 -10.35 6.48
CA LYS A 70 -5.72 -10.57 6.40
C LYS A 70 -6.19 -10.89 4.98
N ILE A 71 -5.37 -10.61 3.98
CA ILE A 71 -5.71 -10.71 2.57
C ILE A 71 -4.93 -11.83 1.87
N TYR A 72 -3.69 -12.06 2.28
CA TYR A 72 -2.78 -13.07 1.72
C TYR A 72 -2.50 -14.17 2.74
#